data_AF-A0A094I0J9-F1
#
_entry.id   AF-A0A094I0J9-F1
#
_cell.length_a   1.000
_cell.length_b   1.000
_cell.length_c   1.000
_cell.angle_alpha   90.00
_cell.angle_beta   90.00
_cell.angle_gamma   90.00
#
_symmetry.space_group_name_H-M   'P 1'
#
loop_
_entity.id
_entity.type
_entity.pdbx_description
1 polymer ?
#
loop_
_entity_poly.entity_id
_entity_poly.type
_entity_poly.pdbx_seq_one_letter_code
_entity_poly.pdbx_strand_id
1 'polypeptide(L)'
;MQFSTFALWAILASAVNALTNIPPVSLADAQIHTVNLFNGVNTTTATVGRPGMAMLAGGRKNMCAGSVRCTNEQGFRDECRTAYTKIDVDVVYTTDSNGAGGVCSGKCGFFLEGRGCRATYEEFEAAYLTIRHTNNCLTCGYAFKPRTNEKCWIKFDYVSHC
;
A
#
# COMPACT_ATOMS: atom_id res chain seq x y z
N MET A 1 -60.98 -1.70 -29.16
CA MET A 1 -60.18 -2.89 -28.85
C MET A 1 -59.27 -2.52 -27.70
N GLN A 2 -59.46 -3.18 -26.57
CA GLN A 2 -58.97 -2.81 -25.25
C GLN A 2 -57.99 -3.90 -24.82
N PHE A 3 -56.74 -3.55 -24.54
CA PHE A 3 -55.79 -4.43 -23.89
C PHE A 3 -55.04 -3.63 -22.83
N SER A 4 -55.46 -3.81 -21.58
CA SER A 4 -54.67 -3.42 -20.42
C SER A 4 -54.78 -4.58 -19.44
N THR A 5 -53.69 -5.33 -19.29
CA THR A 5 -53.58 -6.41 -18.31
C THR A 5 -52.32 -6.18 -17.49
N PHE A 6 -52.56 -6.09 -16.19
CA PHE A 6 -51.64 -5.82 -15.11
C PHE A 6 -50.61 -6.95 -14.95
N ALA A 7 -49.36 -6.58 -14.69
CA ALA A 7 -48.37 -7.48 -14.11
C ALA A 7 -47.57 -6.72 -13.04
N LEU A 8 -48.09 -6.71 -11.81
CA LEU A 8 -47.25 -6.67 -10.62
C LEU A 8 -46.80 -8.10 -10.32
N TRP A 9 -45.60 -8.24 -9.73
CA TRP A 9 -45.18 -9.18 -8.67
C TRP A 9 -43.63 -9.18 -8.68
N ALA A 10 -43.01 -8.38 -7.82
CA ALA A 10 -42.50 -8.77 -6.50
C ALA A 10 -41.20 -9.59 -6.57
N ILE A 11 -40.06 -8.92 -6.38
CA ILE A 11 -38.81 -9.59 -5.99
C ILE A 11 -38.50 -9.15 -4.57
N LEU A 12 -38.58 -10.11 -3.66
CA LEU A 12 -38.29 -9.98 -2.24
C LEU A 12 -36.84 -9.56 -1.99
N ALA A 13 -36.70 -8.67 -1.02
CA ALA A 13 -35.46 -8.38 -0.33
C ALA A 13 -35.02 -9.60 0.51
N SER A 14 -33.76 -9.99 0.37
CA SER A 14 -33.04 -10.80 1.36
C SER A 14 -31.53 -10.65 1.17
N ALA A 15 -31.00 -9.51 1.64
CA ALA A 15 -29.58 -9.37 1.94
C ALA A 15 -29.45 -9.18 3.46
N VAL A 16 -29.66 -10.27 4.20
CA VAL A 16 -29.38 -10.35 5.64
C VAL A 16 -28.45 -11.54 5.84
N ASN A 17 -27.33 -11.27 6.52
CA ASN A 17 -26.28 -12.18 7.00
C ASN A 17 -25.06 -12.37 6.08
N ALA A 18 -24.22 -11.33 6.05
CA ALA A 18 -22.76 -11.51 5.96
C ALA A 18 -22.08 -10.74 7.11
N LEU A 19 -22.52 -11.03 8.34
CA LEU A 19 -21.75 -10.74 9.54
C LEU A 19 -21.39 -12.10 10.17
N THR A 20 -20.21 -12.18 10.78
CA THR A 20 -19.59 -13.35 11.45
C THR A 20 -18.80 -14.30 10.54
N ASN A 21 -17.57 -13.89 10.20
CA ASN A 21 -16.37 -14.57 10.70
C ASN A 21 -15.13 -13.80 10.25
N ILE A 22 -14.87 -12.68 10.93
CA ILE A 22 -13.52 -12.10 10.93
C ILE A 22 -12.84 -12.74 12.15
N PRO A 23 -11.91 -13.70 11.97
CA PRO A 23 -11.10 -14.15 13.09
C PRO A 23 -10.36 -12.93 13.65
N PRO A 24 -10.18 -12.81 14.98
CA PRO A 24 -9.38 -11.74 15.53
C PRO A 24 -7.98 -11.85 14.94
N VAL A 25 -7.63 -10.92 14.05
CA VAL A 25 -6.29 -10.86 13.46
C VAL A 25 -5.38 -10.52 14.63
N SER A 26 -4.66 -11.54 15.12
CA SER A 26 -3.79 -11.37 16.26
C SER A 26 -2.76 -10.29 15.94
N LEU A 27 -2.40 -9.49 16.93
CA LEU A 27 -1.38 -8.44 16.83
C LEU A 27 0.03 -8.99 16.49
N ALA A 28 0.17 -10.31 16.29
CA ALA A 28 1.43 -11.05 16.20
C ALA A 28 2.09 -11.05 14.81
N ASP A 29 1.47 -10.48 13.77
CA ASP A 29 2.07 -10.45 12.43
C ASP A 29 3.05 -9.31 12.17
N ALA A 30 3.40 -8.51 13.18
CA ALA A 30 4.44 -7.48 13.05
C ALA A 30 5.85 -8.10 13.03
N GLN A 31 6.27 -8.60 11.86
CA GLN A 31 7.66 -8.97 11.63
C GLN A 31 8.49 -7.70 11.37
N ILE A 32 9.55 -7.50 12.16
CA ILE A 32 10.38 -6.28 12.13
C ILE A 32 11.25 -6.31 10.86
N HIS A 33 10.81 -5.63 9.81
CA HIS A 33 11.69 -5.18 8.74
C HIS A 33 12.16 -3.77 9.05
N THR A 34 13.47 -3.65 9.23
CA THR A 34 14.17 -2.38 9.41
C THR A 34 14.36 -1.73 8.04
N VAL A 35 13.76 -0.57 7.81
CA VAL A 35 13.98 0.25 6.62
C VAL A 35 14.47 1.62 7.06
N ASN A 36 15.57 2.09 6.46
CA ASN A 36 16.11 3.42 6.76
C ASN A 36 15.35 4.46 5.94
N LEU A 37 14.42 5.18 6.56
CA LEU A 37 13.68 6.26 5.91
C LEU A 37 14.38 7.58 6.23
N PHE A 38 14.87 8.29 5.23
CA PHE A 38 15.57 9.56 5.45
C PHE A 38 14.60 10.70 5.19
N ASN A 39 14.45 11.59 6.18
CA ASN A 39 13.57 12.74 6.11
C ASN A 39 14.26 14.01 6.65
N GLY A 40 15.53 14.21 6.32
CA GLY A 40 16.23 15.48 6.51
C GLY A 40 17.22 15.59 7.67
N VAL A 41 17.05 14.91 8.82
CA VAL A 41 18.07 14.80 9.89
C VAL A 41 17.76 13.55 10.74
N ASN A 42 18.82 12.79 11.08
CA ASN A 42 18.85 11.54 11.86
C ASN A 42 18.27 10.28 11.18
N THR A 43 19.09 9.23 11.13
CA THR A 43 18.71 7.89 10.68
C THR A 43 17.81 7.24 11.71
N THR A 44 16.50 7.28 11.50
CA THR A 44 15.55 6.56 12.37
C THR A 44 15.10 5.27 11.70
N THR A 45 15.24 4.17 12.43
CA THR A 45 15.03 2.81 11.95
C THR A 45 13.54 2.43 11.95
N ALA A 46 12.80 2.80 10.91
CA ALA A 46 11.37 2.55 10.85
C ALA A 46 11.03 1.06 10.96
N THR A 47 10.11 0.73 11.87
CA THR A 47 9.48 -0.60 11.88
C THR A 47 8.26 -0.56 10.98
N VAL A 48 8.33 -1.32 9.89
CA VAL A 48 7.24 -1.48 8.95
C VAL A 48 6.32 -2.59 9.43
N GLY A 49 5.00 -2.38 9.37
CA GLY A 49 4.06 -3.47 9.58
C GLY A 49 4.22 -4.49 8.45
N ARG A 50 4.35 -5.78 8.76
CA ARG A 50 4.49 -6.81 7.73
C ARG A 50 3.31 -6.72 6.77
N PRO A 51 3.55 -6.66 5.45
CA PRO A 51 2.47 -6.81 4.51
C PRO A 51 1.99 -8.26 4.58
N GLY A 52 0.77 -8.47 5.06
CA GLY A 52 0.03 -9.67 4.70
C GLY A 52 -0.20 -9.59 3.20
N MET A 53 0.65 -10.22 2.39
CA MET A 53 0.50 -10.22 0.94
C MET A 53 -0.66 -11.14 0.60
N ALA A 54 -1.87 -10.59 0.71
CA ALA A 54 -3.08 -11.29 0.35
C ALA A 54 -2.98 -11.65 -1.13
N MET A 55 -2.94 -12.95 -1.41
CA MET A 55 -3.12 -13.45 -2.76
C MET A 55 -4.60 -13.33 -3.09
N LEU A 56 -4.90 -12.67 -4.21
CA LEU A 56 -6.21 -12.71 -4.82
C LEU A 56 -6.48 -14.14 -5.31
N ALA A 57 -7.75 -14.52 -5.38
CA ALA A 57 -8.16 -15.75 -6.02
C ALA A 57 -7.53 -15.85 -7.42
N GLY A 58 -6.81 -16.95 -7.69
CA GLY A 58 -6.02 -17.13 -8.92
C GLY A 58 -4.52 -16.80 -8.80
N GLY A 59 -3.98 -16.62 -7.58
CA GLY A 59 -2.53 -16.54 -7.34
C GLY A 59 -1.88 -15.21 -7.73
N ARG A 60 -2.68 -14.17 -7.97
CA ARG A 60 -2.17 -12.81 -8.21
C ARG A 60 -2.03 -12.07 -6.88
N LYS A 61 -0.90 -11.38 -6.68
CA LYS A 61 -0.69 -10.52 -5.51
C LYS A 61 -1.75 -9.39 -5.51
N ASN A 62 -2.38 -9.09 -4.36
CA ASN A 62 -3.30 -7.95 -4.24
C ASN A 62 -2.53 -6.62 -4.18
N MET A 63 -2.41 -5.91 -5.32
CA MET A 63 -1.58 -4.69 -5.46
C MET A 63 -1.84 -3.56 -4.44
N CYS A 64 -3.02 -3.57 -3.81
CA CYS A 64 -3.42 -2.58 -2.81
C CYS A 64 -3.25 -3.08 -1.37
N ALA A 65 -2.60 -4.22 -1.17
CA ALA A 65 -2.29 -4.71 0.17
C ALA A 65 -1.19 -3.86 0.84
N GLY A 66 -1.23 -3.85 2.17
CA GLY A 66 -0.28 -3.18 3.05
C GLY A 66 -0.45 -3.71 4.47
N SER A 67 0.11 -3.00 5.44
CA SER A 67 -0.12 -3.25 6.87
C SER A 67 -1.62 -3.20 7.19
N VAL A 68 -2.04 -3.98 8.19
CA VAL A 68 -3.39 -3.88 8.79
C VAL A 68 -3.70 -2.49 9.36
N ARG A 69 -2.67 -1.66 9.56
CA ARG A 69 -2.79 -0.27 10.01
C ARG A 69 -2.95 0.73 8.87
N CYS A 70 -2.91 0.27 7.62
CA CYS A 70 -3.28 1.12 6.49
C CYS A 70 -4.78 1.41 6.54
N THR A 71 -5.13 2.69 6.65
CA THR A 71 -6.52 3.16 6.65
C THR A 71 -6.82 3.91 5.36
N ASN A 72 -8.11 4.15 5.07
CA ASN A 72 -8.52 5.06 3.99
C ASN A 72 -8.96 6.42 4.53
N GLU A 73 -8.61 6.72 5.79
CA GLU A 73 -8.91 8.00 6.39
C GLU A 73 -8.15 9.12 5.66
N GLN A 74 -8.81 10.27 5.51
CA GLN A 74 -8.26 11.39 4.74
C GLN A 74 -6.89 11.82 5.28
N GLY A 75 -6.72 11.90 6.61
CA GLY A 75 -5.45 12.28 7.22
C GLY A 75 -4.29 11.34 6.85
N PHE A 76 -4.49 10.02 6.91
CA PHE A 76 -3.47 9.04 6.53
C PHE A 76 -3.17 9.07 5.02
N ARG A 77 -4.19 9.34 4.19
CA ARG A 77 -4.01 9.53 2.74
C ARG A 77 -3.17 10.76 2.42
N ASP A 78 -3.40 11.86 3.14
CA ASP A 78 -2.64 13.10 2.99
C ASP A 78 -1.19 12.94 3.46
N GLU A 79 -0.97 12.16 4.53
CA GLU A 79 0.37 11.74 4.95
C GLU A 79 1.08 10.97 3.84
N CYS A 80 0.43 9.99 3.20
CA CYS A 80 1.03 9.27 2.07
C CYS A 80 1.34 10.19 0.88
N ARG A 81 0.46 11.14 0.57
CA ARG A 81 0.71 12.13 -0.47
C ARG A 81 1.91 13.01 -0.13
N THR A 82 2.02 13.43 1.12
CA THR A 82 3.15 14.24 1.61
C THR A 82 4.45 13.43 1.57
N ALA A 83 4.41 12.14 1.90
CA ALA A 83 5.57 11.26 1.74
C ALA A 83 6.05 11.24 0.28
N TYR A 84 5.15 11.07 -0.69
CA TYR A 84 5.51 11.15 -2.11
C TYR A 84 6.22 12.47 -2.48
N THR A 85 5.69 13.61 -2.03
CA THR A 85 6.29 14.92 -2.35
C THR A 85 7.68 15.14 -1.76
N LYS A 86 8.11 14.29 -0.81
CA LYS A 86 9.44 14.35 -0.20
C LYS A 86 10.49 13.51 -0.95
N ILE A 87 10.10 12.72 -1.96
CA ILE A 87 11.07 12.00 -2.77
C ILE A 87 11.93 13.03 -3.51
N ASP A 88 13.19 13.12 -3.10
CA ASP A 88 14.20 13.94 -3.73
C ASP A 88 14.52 13.44 -5.16
N VAL A 89 14.61 14.39 -6.10
CA VAL A 89 14.90 14.15 -7.53
C VAL A 89 16.33 13.71 -7.76
N ASP A 90 17.28 14.13 -6.92
CA ASP A 90 18.71 13.92 -7.11
C ASP A 90 19.25 12.71 -6.31
N VAL A 91 18.38 12.03 -5.54
CA VAL A 91 18.76 10.91 -4.66
C VAL A 91 18.42 9.57 -5.28
N VAL A 92 19.40 8.66 -5.28
CA VAL A 92 19.14 7.23 -5.51
C VAL A 92 18.94 6.53 -4.18
N TYR A 93 17.70 6.13 -3.93
CA TYR A 93 17.32 5.38 -2.74
C TYR A 93 17.79 3.93 -2.86
N THR A 94 18.15 3.30 -1.75
CA THR A 94 18.57 1.90 -1.71
C THR A 94 18.20 1.22 -0.40
N THR A 95 17.95 -0.10 -0.46
CA THR A 95 17.72 -0.94 0.72
C THR A 95 19.00 -1.52 1.31
N ASP A 96 20.16 -1.14 0.78
CA ASP A 96 21.47 -1.50 1.35
C ASP A 96 21.80 -0.65 2.59
N SER A 97 22.68 -1.17 3.45
CA SER A 97 22.92 -0.72 4.83
C SER A 97 23.19 0.78 5.03
N ASN A 98 23.62 1.47 3.99
CA ASN A 98 24.13 2.85 4.05
C ASN A 98 23.25 3.87 3.31
N GLY A 99 22.14 3.46 2.71
CA GLY A 99 21.30 4.36 1.94
C GLY A 99 19.86 4.48 2.44
N ALA A 100 19.18 5.51 1.96
CA ALA A 100 17.78 5.72 2.23
C ALA A 100 16.93 4.73 1.45
N GLY A 101 16.14 3.90 2.13
CA GLY A 101 15.17 3.02 1.48
C GLY A 101 13.96 3.78 0.95
N GLY A 102 13.73 5.00 1.43
CA GLY A 102 12.63 5.86 1.00
C GLY A 102 12.43 7.04 1.96
N VAL A 103 11.22 7.57 1.96
CA VAL A 103 10.81 8.73 2.75
C VAL A 103 9.50 8.44 3.49
N CYS A 104 9.14 9.30 4.43
CA CYS A 104 7.90 9.18 5.18
C CYS A 104 7.32 10.54 5.58
N SER A 105 6.04 10.52 5.95
CA SER A 105 5.35 11.63 6.59
C SER A 105 4.32 11.08 7.56
N GLY A 106 4.32 11.55 8.81
CA GLY A 106 3.43 11.04 9.85
C GLY A 106 3.61 9.54 10.05
N LYS A 107 2.55 8.77 9.73
CA LYS A 107 2.55 7.30 9.80
C LYS A 107 2.62 6.63 8.44
N CYS A 108 2.67 7.36 7.33
CA CYS A 108 2.81 6.77 6.00
C CYS A 108 4.24 6.87 5.46
N GLY A 109 4.77 5.76 4.98
CA GLY A 109 6.05 5.68 4.29
C GLY A 109 5.88 5.39 2.79
N PHE A 110 6.79 5.93 1.98
CA PHE A 110 6.95 5.59 0.57
C PHE A 110 8.38 5.12 0.32
N PHE A 111 8.55 3.81 0.12
CA PHE A 111 9.88 3.20 0.18
C PHE A 111 10.03 1.93 -0.65
N LEU A 112 11.30 1.56 -0.86
CA LEU A 112 11.75 0.32 -1.47
C LEU A 112 11.63 -0.84 -0.49
N GLU A 113 11.12 -1.96 -0.98
CA GLU A 113 11.09 -3.23 -0.28
C GLU A 113 11.84 -4.29 -1.11
N GLY A 114 12.64 -5.11 -0.43
CA GLY A 114 13.51 -6.12 -1.05
C GLY A 114 14.98 -5.92 -0.69
N ARG A 115 15.84 -6.88 -1.05
CA ARG A 115 17.29 -6.83 -0.76
C ARG A 115 18.06 -6.33 -1.97
N GLY A 116 19.02 -5.42 -1.77
CA GLY A 116 19.86 -4.89 -2.86
C GLY A 116 19.07 -4.06 -3.87
N CYS A 117 17.96 -3.47 -3.42
CA CYS A 117 17.11 -2.67 -4.27
C CYS A 117 17.66 -1.25 -4.32
N ARG A 118 17.52 -0.63 -5.48
CA ARG A 118 17.83 0.78 -5.71
C ARG A 118 16.69 1.40 -6.47
N ALA A 119 16.37 2.68 -6.28
CA ALA A 119 15.45 3.40 -7.15
C ALA A 119 15.76 4.89 -7.27
N THR A 120 15.54 5.42 -8.47
CA THR A 120 15.58 6.86 -8.78
C THR A 120 14.22 7.49 -8.55
N TYR A 121 14.17 8.82 -8.63
CA TYR A 121 12.93 9.59 -8.57
C TYR A 121 11.89 9.12 -9.60
N GLU A 122 12.29 8.92 -10.86
CA GLU A 122 11.38 8.52 -11.94
C GLU A 122 10.74 7.16 -11.66
N GLU A 123 11.47 6.27 -10.98
CA GLU A 123 10.95 4.96 -10.59
C GLU A 123 9.97 5.06 -9.42
N PHE A 124 10.18 5.98 -8.47
CA PHE A 124 9.20 6.32 -7.44
C PHE A 124 7.96 7.00 -8.03
N GLU A 125 8.13 7.91 -9.00
CA GLU A 125 7.02 8.56 -9.69
C GLU A 125 6.19 7.53 -10.46
N ALA A 126 6.83 6.66 -11.24
CA ALA A 126 6.15 5.57 -11.95
C ALA A 126 5.42 4.63 -10.97
N ALA A 127 6.01 4.35 -9.80
CA ALA A 127 5.37 3.56 -8.76
C ALA A 127 4.15 4.28 -8.16
N TYR A 128 4.25 5.58 -7.87
CA TYR A 128 3.13 6.40 -7.39
C TYR A 128 1.97 6.35 -8.38
N LEU A 129 2.25 6.59 -9.66
CA LEU A 129 1.24 6.57 -10.70
C LEU A 129 0.60 5.19 -10.85
N THR A 130 1.41 4.14 -10.79
CA THR A 130 0.92 2.76 -10.83
C THR A 130 0.00 2.45 -9.66
N ILE A 131 0.37 2.82 -8.43
CA ILE A 131 -0.43 2.55 -7.24
C ILE A 131 -1.74 3.34 -7.28
N ARG A 132 -1.70 4.63 -7.64
CA ARG A 132 -2.84 5.53 -7.58
C ARG A 132 -3.80 5.43 -8.76
N HIS A 133 -3.27 5.27 -9.97
CA HIS A 133 -4.06 5.40 -11.21
C HIS A 133 -4.23 4.07 -11.94
N THR A 134 -3.22 3.19 -11.94
CA THR A 134 -3.33 1.88 -12.60
C THR A 134 -4.04 0.89 -11.70
N ASN A 135 -3.58 0.75 -10.46
CA ASN A 135 -4.10 -0.20 -9.48
C ASN A 135 -5.31 0.35 -8.70
N ASN A 136 -5.56 1.66 -8.79
CA ASN A 136 -6.62 2.37 -8.06
C ASN A 136 -6.60 2.15 -6.54
N CYS A 137 -5.39 2.03 -5.97
CA CYS A 137 -5.24 1.90 -4.53
C CYS A 137 -5.42 3.26 -3.85
N LEU A 138 -6.40 3.35 -2.96
CA LEU A 138 -6.75 4.60 -2.28
C LEU A 138 -5.65 5.13 -1.37
N THR A 139 -4.91 4.24 -0.70
CA THR A 139 -3.95 4.63 0.35
C THR A 139 -2.66 3.83 0.32
N CYS A 140 -2.65 2.58 0.79
CA CYS A 140 -1.48 1.70 0.68
C CYS A 140 -1.53 0.86 -0.58
N GLY A 141 -0.37 0.35 -0.96
CA GLY A 141 -0.23 -0.49 -2.14
C GLY A 141 1.21 -0.51 -2.60
N TYR A 142 1.48 -1.32 -3.62
CA TYR A 142 2.82 -1.49 -4.16
C TYR A 142 2.81 -1.51 -5.68
N ALA A 143 3.93 -1.11 -6.23
CA ALA A 143 4.27 -1.23 -7.64
C ALA A 143 5.49 -2.13 -7.78
N PHE A 144 5.45 -2.98 -8.79
CA PHE A 144 6.61 -3.76 -9.19
C PHE A 144 7.67 -2.84 -9.79
N LYS A 145 8.94 -3.10 -9.46
CA LYS A 145 10.03 -2.60 -10.29
C LYS A 145 10.22 -3.53 -11.49
N PRO A 146 9.81 -3.13 -12.71
CA PRO A 146 10.11 -3.91 -13.91
C PRO A 146 11.64 -4.07 -14.00
N ARG A 147 12.11 -5.26 -14.40
CA ARG A 147 13.54 -5.67 -14.47
C ARG A 147 14.16 -6.27 -13.20
N THR A 148 13.41 -6.45 -12.11
CA THR A 148 13.95 -7.09 -10.90
C THR A 148 13.44 -8.51 -10.64
N ASN A 149 12.69 -9.11 -11.58
CA ASN A 149 11.99 -10.40 -11.40
C ASN A 149 11.21 -10.44 -10.07
N GLU A 150 10.47 -9.38 -9.77
CA GLU A 150 9.66 -9.24 -8.55
C GLU A 150 10.46 -9.31 -7.23
N LYS A 151 11.79 -9.05 -7.27
CA LYS A 151 12.63 -9.00 -6.06
C LYS A 151 12.61 -7.64 -5.38
N CYS A 152 12.30 -6.58 -6.14
CA CYS A 152 12.23 -5.21 -5.64
C CYS A 152 10.87 -4.60 -5.91
N TRP A 153 10.39 -3.87 -4.91
CA TRP A 153 9.08 -3.25 -4.89
C TRP A 153 9.21 -1.83 -4.39
N ILE A 154 8.33 -0.95 -4.84
CA ILE A 154 8.14 0.37 -4.25
C ILE A 154 6.71 0.39 -3.71
N LYS A 155 6.51 0.86 -2.48
CA LYS A 155 5.22 0.77 -1.82
C LYS A 155 4.91 1.95 -0.93
N PHE A 156 3.61 2.20 -0.77
CA PHE A 156 3.05 2.92 0.37
C PHE A 156 2.66 1.93 1.45
N ASP A 157 3.11 2.18 2.68
CA ASP A 157 2.71 1.39 3.84
C ASP A 157 2.69 2.23 5.12
N TYR A 158 2.03 1.70 6.14
CA TYR A 158 2.14 2.21 7.50
C TYR A 158 3.55 1.97 8.05
N VAL A 159 4.12 3.03 8.63
CA VAL A 159 5.37 3.00 9.39
C VAL A 159 5.10 3.38 10.83
N SER A 160 5.75 2.71 11.78
CA SER A 160 5.55 3.03 13.20
C SER A 160 6.08 4.41 13.56
N HIS A 161 7.08 4.89 12.83
CA HIS A 161 7.68 6.19 12.98
C HIS A 161 8.35 6.67 11.69
N CYS A 162 8.41 7.99 11.60
CA CYS A 162 9.22 8.82 10.74
C CYS A 162 10.02 9.72 11.69
#